data_AF-X6GBF7-F1
#
_entry.id   AF-X6GBF7-F1
#
_cell.length_a   1.000
_cell.length_b   1.000
_cell.length_c   1.000
_cell.angle_alpha   90.00
_cell.angle_beta   90.00
_cell.angle_gamma   90.00
#
_symmetry.space_group_name_H-M   'P 1'
#
loop_
_entity.id
_entity.type
_entity.pdbx_description
1 polymer ?
#
loop_
_entity_poly.entity_id
_entity_poly.type
_entity_poly.pdbx_seq_one_letter_code
_entity_poly.pdbx_strand_id
1 'polypeptide(L)'
;MVRQAGLKLSAIAVSPSVDRQSTPPGSAWPECPPLEDVYAATCRAFPDIRLGGGMFSYFTELNRKRVPADLLDFVSHCTCPIVHAADDLSVMQSLEALPFITRSARAIFGAKPYRIGPSTIAMRQNPYGGATKANPHNQRIAMADRDPRHAGLFAAAWTIGYGARVAPAGLEMLTLSSFSGPFGVLAASGEPVDEGEPRPIFQAVHGLCELAGFRQVAARTSDETRVVTLAGRSAACQTIMWLANLTASEVTVDIFGFERRRLVMTPYAITRIG
;
A
#
# COMPACT_ATOMS: atom_id res chain seq x y z
N MET A 1 16.35 -21.64 8.24
CA MET A 1 15.09 -20.94 8.61
C MET A 1 13.91 -21.26 7.67
N VAL A 2 13.90 -20.84 6.38
CA VAL A 2 12.74 -21.10 5.48
C VAL A 2 12.41 -22.60 5.32
N ARG A 3 13.40 -23.43 4.95
CA ARG A 3 13.21 -24.89 4.82
C ARG A 3 12.81 -25.57 6.14
N GLN A 4 13.33 -25.07 7.27
CA GLN A 4 13.01 -25.60 8.60
C GLN A 4 11.57 -25.26 9.04
N ALA A 5 11.01 -24.15 8.56
CA ALA A 5 9.66 -23.71 8.89
C ALA A 5 8.57 -24.36 8.01
N GLY A 6 8.94 -25.23 7.06
CA GLY A 6 7.98 -25.87 6.13
C GLY A 6 7.22 -24.88 5.24
N LEU A 7 7.71 -23.64 5.10
CA LEU A 7 7.04 -22.60 4.33
C LEU A 7 7.20 -22.83 2.82
N LYS A 8 6.09 -22.91 2.10
CA LYS A 8 6.07 -22.84 0.64
C LYS A 8 6.03 -21.37 0.20
N LEU A 9 7.14 -20.87 -0.30
CA LEU A 9 7.23 -19.51 -0.81
C LEU A 9 6.49 -19.40 -2.15
N SER A 10 5.71 -18.34 -2.34
CA SER A 10 5.04 -18.04 -3.62
C SER A 10 5.92 -17.17 -4.53
N ALA A 11 6.78 -16.35 -3.93
CA ALA A 11 7.69 -15.44 -4.61
C ALA A 11 8.78 -14.98 -3.64
N ILE A 12 9.90 -14.52 -4.18
CA ILE A 12 10.95 -13.80 -3.47
C ILE A 12 11.18 -12.50 -4.22
N ALA A 13 11.28 -11.38 -3.50
CA ALA A 13 11.79 -10.14 -4.07
C ALA A 13 13.17 -9.85 -3.50
N VAL A 14 14.08 -9.31 -4.32
CA VAL A 14 15.44 -8.96 -3.89
C VAL A 14 15.76 -7.51 -4.25
N SER A 15 16.36 -6.81 -3.30
CA SER A 15 16.93 -5.48 -3.44
C SER A 15 18.25 -5.45 -2.69
N PRO A 16 19.34 -4.92 -3.28
CA PRO A 16 20.58 -4.70 -2.56
C PRO A 16 20.36 -3.86 -1.29
N SER A 17 21.14 -4.13 -0.25
CA SER A 17 21.03 -3.40 1.03
C SER A 17 21.38 -1.92 0.87
N VAL A 18 22.29 -1.57 -0.04
CA VAL A 18 22.67 -0.19 -0.34
C VAL A 18 21.53 0.61 -0.99
N ASP A 19 20.65 -0.06 -1.74
CA ASP A 19 19.47 0.55 -2.38
C ASP A 19 18.32 0.81 -1.36
N ARG A 20 18.53 0.45 -0.08
CA ARG A 20 17.62 0.84 1.01
C ARG A 20 17.73 2.32 1.34
N GLN A 21 18.83 2.97 0.98
CA GLN A 21 19.07 4.40 1.13
C GLN A 21 18.90 5.11 -0.23
N SER A 22 18.35 6.32 -0.18
CA SER A 22 18.19 7.19 -1.33
C SER A 22 19.56 7.69 -1.76
N THR A 23 19.88 7.56 -3.05
CA THR A 23 21.02 8.23 -3.67
C THR A 23 20.52 9.48 -4.36
N PRO A 24 20.84 10.69 -3.86
CA PRO A 24 20.37 11.93 -4.47
C PRO A 24 20.88 12.11 -5.90
N PRO A 25 20.12 12.79 -6.78
CA PRO A 25 20.60 13.15 -8.10
C PRO A 25 21.97 13.86 -8.02
N GLY A 26 22.93 13.41 -8.83
CA GLY A 26 24.28 13.96 -8.87
C GLY A 26 25.26 13.40 -7.83
N SER A 27 24.81 12.54 -6.91
CA SER A 27 25.71 11.79 -6.02
C SER A 27 26.28 10.54 -6.70
N ALA A 28 27.45 10.09 -6.25
CA ALA A 28 27.98 8.80 -6.65
C ALA A 28 27.08 7.69 -6.07
N TRP A 29 26.75 6.70 -6.89
CA TRP A 29 26.04 5.52 -6.42
C TRP A 29 26.94 4.71 -5.47
N PRO A 30 26.40 4.16 -4.38
CA PRO A 30 27.17 3.28 -3.50
C PRO A 30 27.64 2.04 -4.28
N GLU A 31 28.78 1.49 -3.87
CA GLU A 31 29.31 0.26 -4.45
C GLU A 31 28.28 -0.86 -4.33
N CYS A 32 27.95 -1.47 -5.46
CA CYS A 32 26.99 -2.54 -5.57
C CYS A 32 27.30 -3.36 -6.82
N PRO A 33 27.28 -4.70 -6.77
CA PRO A 33 27.29 -5.51 -7.98
C PRO A 33 26.15 -5.08 -8.94
N PRO A 34 26.32 -5.26 -10.26
CA PRO A 34 25.24 -5.08 -11.22
C PRO A 34 23.98 -5.85 -10.79
N LEU A 35 22.81 -5.25 -10.98
CA LEU A 35 21.55 -5.86 -10.55
C LEU A 35 21.27 -7.17 -11.30
N GLU A 36 21.76 -7.29 -12.53
CA GLU A 36 21.75 -8.49 -13.34
C GLU A 36 22.42 -9.67 -12.62
N ASP A 37 23.59 -9.43 -12.02
CA ASP A 37 24.34 -10.45 -11.27
C ASP A 37 23.62 -10.85 -9.99
N VAL A 38 23.03 -9.88 -9.28
CA VAL A 38 22.24 -10.10 -8.06
C VAL A 38 21.01 -10.96 -8.37
N TYR A 39 20.29 -10.66 -9.44
CA TYR A 39 19.12 -11.42 -9.87
C TYR A 39 19.50 -12.81 -10.38
N ALA A 40 20.57 -12.94 -11.18
CA ALA A 40 21.07 -14.23 -11.63
C ALA A 40 21.50 -15.13 -10.45
N ALA A 41 22.14 -14.57 -9.42
CA ALA A 41 22.48 -15.29 -8.20
C ALA A 41 21.24 -15.76 -7.44
N THR A 42 20.18 -14.93 -7.40
CA THR A 42 18.92 -15.29 -6.75
C THR A 42 18.22 -16.43 -7.47
N CYS A 43 18.15 -16.39 -8.81
CA CYS A 43 17.59 -17.49 -9.61
C CYS A 43 18.34 -18.81 -9.36
N ARG A 44 19.67 -18.79 -9.25
CA ARG A 44 20.43 -20.02 -8.91
C ARG A 44 20.11 -20.55 -7.51
N ALA A 45 19.87 -19.67 -6.55
CA ALA A 45 19.55 -20.07 -5.18
C ALA A 45 18.08 -20.53 -5.01
N PHE A 46 17.17 -20.03 -5.84
CA PHE A 46 15.73 -20.26 -5.77
C PHE A 46 15.12 -20.51 -7.18
N PRO A 47 15.51 -21.60 -7.87
CA PRO A 47 15.19 -21.80 -9.29
C PRO A 47 13.70 -21.92 -9.60
N ASP A 48 12.89 -22.38 -8.64
CA ASP A 48 11.46 -22.67 -8.84
C ASP A 48 10.54 -21.60 -8.21
N ILE A 49 11.10 -20.46 -7.79
CA ILE A 49 10.35 -19.40 -7.12
C ILE A 49 10.33 -18.15 -7.98
N ARG A 50 9.15 -17.54 -8.12
CA ARG A 50 9.01 -16.27 -8.85
C ARG A 50 9.90 -15.20 -8.25
N LEU A 51 10.71 -14.55 -9.09
CA LEU A 51 11.65 -13.50 -8.70
C LEU A 51 11.04 -12.11 -8.93
N GLY A 52 11.05 -11.31 -7.87
CA GLY A 52 10.73 -9.90 -7.90
C GLY A 52 11.94 -9.01 -7.68
N GLY A 53 11.83 -7.78 -8.14
CA GLY A 53 12.80 -6.73 -7.88
C GLY A 53 12.14 -5.36 -7.83
N GLY A 54 12.95 -4.32 -7.82
CA GLY A 54 12.51 -2.94 -7.64
C GLY A 54 13.09 -2.35 -6.37
N MET A 55 12.31 -1.53 -5.66
CA MET A 55 12.79 -0.80 -4.49
C MET A 55 11.93 -1.09 -3.27
N PHE A 56 12.53 -1.54 -2.18
CA PHE A 56 11.77 -1.76 -0.93
C PHE A 56 11.45 -0.45 -0.21
N SER A 57 12.02 0.66 -0.69
CA SER A 57 11.69 2.03 -0.34
C SER A 57 10.52 2.55 -1.20
N TYR A 58 10.66 3.72 -1.83
CA TYR A 58 9.55 4.42 -2.49
C TYR A 58 9.73 4.49 -4.00
N PHE A 59 8.63 4.78 -4.71
CA PHE A 59 8.64 4.94 -6.17
C PHE A 59 9.72 5.92 -6.65
N THR A 60 10.02 6.98 -5.90
CA THR A 60 11.08 7.94 -6.22
C THR A 60 12.42 7.25 -6.49
N GLU A 61 12.80 6.28 -5.65
CA GLU A 61 14.06 5.55 -5.83
C GLU A 61 13.98 4.59 -7.02
N LEU A 62 12.83 3.94 -7.23
CA LEU A 62 12.63 3.04 -8.38
C LEU A 62 12.68 3.81 -9.69
N ASN A 63 12.16 5.05 -9.70
CA ASN A 63 12.18 5.93 -10.84
C ASN A 63 13.59 6.46 -11.15
N ARG A 64 14.45 6.61 -10.13
CA ARG A 64 15.86 7.03 -10.29
C ARG A 64 16.76 5.88 -10.76
N LYS A 65 16.65 4.71 -10.13
CA LYS A 65 17.43 3.50 -10.47
C LYS A 65 16.48 2.41 -10.95
N ARG A 66 16.24 2.41 -12.26
CA ARG A 66 15.40 1.41 -12.91
C ARG A 66 16.09 0.06 -12.87
N VAL A 67 15.33 -0.97 -12.48
CA VAL A 67 15.83 -2.34 -12.41
C VAL A 67 15.74 -3.02 -13.78
N PRO A 68 16.62 -4.00 -14.11
CA PRO A 68 16.54 -4.79 -15.33
C PRO A 68 15.34 -5.74 -15.28
N ALA A 69 14.16 -5.20 -15.63
CA ALA A 69 12.88 -5.87 -15.41
C ALA A 69 12.71 -7.16 -16.24
N ASP A 70 13.45 -7.32 -17.34
CA ASP A 70 13.41 -8.54 -18.15
C ASP A 70 13.87 -9.79 -17.39
N LEU A 71 14.68 -9.62 -16.34
CA LEU A 71 15.13 -10.70 -15.47
C LEU A 71 14.15 -11.01 -14.32
N LEU A 72 13.04 -10.27 -14.22
CA LEU A 72 12.10 -10.36 -13.12
C LEU A 72 10.74 -10.88 -13.57
N ASP A 73 10.07 -11.65 -12.71
CA ASP A 73 8.67 -12.04 -12.85
C ASP A 73 7.71 -10.93 -12.42
N PHE A 74 8.17 -9.99 -11.59
CA PHE A 74 7.41 -8.81 -11.19
C PHE A 74 8.31 -7.67 -10.69
N VAL A 75 7.81 -6.44 -10.75
CA VAL A 75 8.42 -5.26 -10.15
C VAL A 75 7.60 -4.79 -8.95
N SER A 76 8.27 -4.27 -7.93
CA SER A 76 7.62 -3.75 -6.72
C SER A 76 8.23 -2.45 -6.22
N HIS A 77 7.40 -1.63 -5.59
CA HIS A 77 7.84 -0.58 -4.68
C HIS A 77 6.85 -0.36 -3.55
N CYS A 78 7.23 0.40 -2.53
CA CYS A 78 6.33 0.82 -1.46
C CYS A 78 5.98 2.31 -1.60
N THR A 79 5.14 2.80 -0.68
CA THR A 79 4.82 4.22 -0.48
C THR A 79 4.69 4.50 1.02
N CYS A 80 4.93 5.74 1.42
CA CYS A 80 4.70 6.22 2.78
C CYS A 80 4.17 7.66 2.70
N PRO A 81 3.02 7.98 3.32
CA PRO A 81 2.42 9.31 3.21
C PRO A 81 3.05 10.33 4.16
N ILE A 82 3.80 9.91 5.18
CA ILE A 82 4.32 10.80 6.23
C ILE A 82 5.79 11.22 6.04
N VAL A 83 6.30 11.29 4.81
CA VAL A 83 7.72 11.65 4.57
C VAL A 83 8.03 13.09 5.00
N HIS A 84 7.17 14.05 4.64
CA HIS A 84 7.41 15.48 4.87
C HIS A 84 6.46 16.11 5.88
N ALA A 85 5.20 15.67 5.90
CA ALA A 85 4.15 16.16 6.78
C ALA A 85 3.37 14.98 7.36
N ALA A 86 2.73 15.17 8.51
CA ALA A 86 1.97 14.13 9.18
C ALA A 86 0.60 14.60 9.69
N ASP A 87 0.12 15.78 9.30
CA ASP A 87 -1.26 16.17 9.55
C ASP A 87 -2.25 15.29 8.75
N ASP A 88 -3.54 15.36 9.09
CA ASP A 88 -4.56 14.47 8.52
C ASP A 88 -4.81 14.75 7.03
N LEU A 89 -4.83 16.03 6.65
CA LEU A 89 -5.10 16.44 5.29
C LEU A 89 -3.97 15.98 4.36
N SER A 90 -2.71 16.24 4.74
CA SER A 90 -1.54 15.82 3.95
C SER A 90 -1.50 14.32 3.73
N VAL A 91 -1.85 13.51 4.74
CA VAL A 91 -1.86 12.05 4.60
C VAL A 91 -2.96 11.58 3.67
N MET A 92 -4.17 12.13 3.75
CA MET A 92 -5.25 11.75 2.82
C MET A 92 -4.97 12.22 1.39
N GLN A 93 -4.41 13.42 1.20
CA GLN A 93 -4.05 13.95 -0.12
C GLN A 93 -2.95 13.13 -0.82
N SER A 94 -2.12 12.39 -0.07
CA SER A 94 -1.13 11.47 -0.67
C SER A 94 -1.75 10.44 -1.62
N LEU A 95 -3.04 10.10 -1.42
CA LEU A 95 -3.79 9.19 -2.29
C LEU A 95 -3.91 9.71 -3.73
N GLU A 96 -3.92 11.03 -3.92
CA GLU A 96 -4.04 11.68 -5.24
C GLU A 96 -2.80 11.45 -6.11
N ALA A 97 -1.64 11.17 -5.50
CA ALA A 97 -0.41 10.87 -6.24
C ALA A 97 -0.39 9.45 -6.82
N LEU A 98 -1.13 8.50 -6.23
CA LEU A 98 -1.06 7.08 -6.58
C LEU A 98 -1.39 6.78 -8.05
N PRO A 99 -2.40 7.40 -8.69
CA PRO A 99 -2.65 7.21 -10.12
C PRO A 99 -1.48 7.69 -11.00
N PHE A 100 -0.77 8.76 -10.60
CA PHE A 100 0.39 9.25 -11.35
C PHE A 100 1.60 8.32 -11.18
N ILE A 101 1.83 7.85 -9.95
CA ILE A 101 2.87 6.86 -9.64
C ILE A 101 2.67 5.59 -10.45
N THR A 102 1.47 5.01 -10.41
CA THR A 102 1.18 3.76 -11.11
C THR A 102 1.25 3.90 -12.64
N ARG A 103 0.78 5.02 -13.21
CA ARG A 103 0.96 5.33 -14.64
C ARG A 103 2.44 5.45 -15.02
N SER A 104 3.25 6.07 -14.17
CA SER A 104 4.69 6.22 -14.40
C SER A 104 5.39 4.86 -14.33
N ALA A 105 5.05 4.03 -13.35
CA ALA A 105 5.55 2.65 -13.27
C ALA A 105 5.17 1.84 -14.52
N ARG A 106 3.94 1.97 -15.03
CA ARG A 106 3.51 1.33 -16.29
C ARG A 106 4.25 1.86 -17.51
N ALA A 107 4.54 3.15 -17.57
CA ALA A 107 5.33 3.72 -18.66
C ALA A 107 6.77 3.19 -18.66
N ILE A 108 7.34 2.88 -17.48
CA ILE A 108 8.71 2.38 -17.33
C ILE A 108 8.80 0.86 -17.56
N PHE A 109 7.86 0.08 -17.00
CA PHE A 109 7.95 -1.38 -16.95
C PHE A 109 6.90 -2.11 -17.82
N GLY A 110 6.07 -1.36 -18.55
CA GLY A 110 5.05 -1.90 -19.44
C GLY A 110 4.09 -2.87 -18.75
N ALA A 111 3.90 -4.02 -19.38
CA ALA A 111 2.99 -5.07 -18.92
C ALA A 111 3.58 -6.00 -17.83
N LYS A 112 4.80 -5.74 -17.35
CA LYS A 112 5.42 -6.54 -16.28
C LYS A 112 4.46 -6.62 -15.08
N PRO A 113 4.26 -7.81 -14.47
CA PRO A 113 3.46 -7.90 -13.25
C PRO A 113 3.99 -6.92 -12.21
N TYR A 114 3.07 -6.18 -11.62
CA TYR A 114 3.39 -4.99 -10.82
C TYR A 114 2.75 -5.13 -9.45
N ARG A 115 3.58 -5.07 -8.42
CA ARG A 115 3.16 -5.14 -7.03
C ARG A 115 3.44 -3.82 -6.32
N ILE A 116 2.68 -3.55 -5.29
CA ILE A 116 2.95 -2.46 -4.36
C ILE A 116 2.96 -3.00 -2.94
N GLY A 117 4.00 -2.64 -2.20
CA GLY A 117 4.07 -2.75 -0.76
C GLY A 117 5.15 -3.68 -0.21
N PRO A 118 5.19 -3.86 1.12
CA PRO A 118 4.18 -3.36 2.07
C PRO A 118 4.14 -1.83 2.21
N SER A 119 2.98 -1.21 1.98
CA SER A 119 2.76 0.23 2.15
C SER A 119 1.91 0.51 3.40
N THR A 120 2.33 1.49 4.20
CA THR A 120 1.77 1.80 5.51
C THR A 120 1.73 3.30 5.74
N ILE A 121 0.88 3.79 6.66
CA ILE A 121 0.89 5.21 7.05
C ILE A 121 2.20 5.54 7.76
N ALA A 122 2.51 4.80 8.83
CA ALA A 122 3.79 4.93 9.51
C ALA A 122 4.95 4.46 8.62
N MET A 123 6.13 5.05 8.81
CA MET A 123 7.30 4.76 8.01
C MET A 123 7.95 3.45 8.44
N ARG A 124 7.97 2.45 7.56
CA ARG A 124 8.66 1.16 7.81
C ARG A 124 10.17 1.24 7.71
N GLN A 125 10.66 2.08 6.80
CA GLN A 125 12.07 2.26 6.52
C GLN A 125 12.27 3.70 6.07
N ASN A 126 13.33 4.33 6.56
CA ASN A 126 13.72 5.66 6.14
C ASN A 126 14.85 5.57 5.10
N PRO A 127 14.58 5.79 3.80
CA PRO A 127 15.65 5.88 2.79
C PRO A 127 16.38 7.22 2.84
N TYR A 128 15.92 8.20 3.62
CA TYR A 128 16.47 9.56 3.67
C TYR A 128 17.28 9.82 4.94
N GLY A 129 17.55 8.77 5.74
CA GLY A 129 18.27 8.86 6.99
C GLY A 129 18.65 7.49 7.55
N GLY A 130 19.41 7.48 8.65
CA GLY A 130 19.92 6.23 9.24
C GLY A 130 18.84 5.34 9.87
N ALA A 131 17.74 5.91 10.32
CA ALA A 131 16.61 5.21 10.93
C ALA A 131 15.30 6.00 10.78
N THR A 132 14.19 5.33 11.02
CA THR A 132 12.88 5.96 11.25
C THR A 132 12.89 6.69 12.60
N LYS A 133 12.08 7.74 12.74
CA LYS A 133 11.98 8.46 14.01
C LYS A 133 11.20 7.63 15.02
N ALA A 134 11.72 7.50 16.24
CA ALA A 134 10.97 6.94 17.35
C ALA A 134 9.78 7.85 17.72
N ASN A 135 8.67 7.26 18.12
CA ASN A 135 7.46 7.98 18.49
C ASN A 135 6.81 7.42 19.78
N PRO A 136 7.48 7.56 20.94
CA PRO A 136 7.02 6.96 22.21
C PRO A 136 5.73 7.59 22.73
N HIS A 137 5.42 8.82 22.32
CA HIS A 137 4.22 9.55 22.72
C HIS A 137 3.07 9.42 21.72
N ASN A 138 3.21 8.54 20.72
CA ASN A 138 2.20 8.25 19.70
C ASN A 138 1.63 9.52 19.03
N GLN A 139 2.52 10.45 18.65
CA GLN A 139 2.17 11.72 18.02
C GLN A 139 2.14 11.60 16.49
N ARG A 140 1.59 12.61 15.82
CA ARG A 140 1.62 12.70 14.35
C ARG A 140 2.93 13.32 13.90
N ILE A 141 3.95 12.49 13.64
CA ILE A 141 5.31 12.94 13.34
C ILE A 141 5.74 12.39 11.97
N ALA A 142 6.27 13.27 11.11
CA ALA A 142 6.83 12.86 9.83
C ALA A 142 8.02 11.91 10.03
N MET A 143 8.09 10.86 9.21
CA MET A 143 9.10 9.79 9.23
C MET A 143 9.10 8.91 10.48
N ALA A 144 8.03 8.96 11.29
CA ALA A 144 7.90 8.12 12.47
C ALA A 144 7.59 6.66 12.14
N ASP A 145 8.08 5.73 12.97
CA ASP A 145 7.83 4.29 12.88
C ASP A 145 6.46 3.85 13.45
N ARG A 146 5.73 4.79 14.05
CA ARG A 146 4.36 4.60 14.56
C ARG A 146 3.52 5.82 14.25
N ASP A 147 2.23 5.60 14.03
CA ASP A 147 1.26 6.67 13.81
C ASP A 147 -0.04 6.37 14.58
N PRO A 148 -0.56 7.32 15.39
CA PRO A 148 -1.76 7.09 16.20
C PRO A 148 -3.00 6.76 15.35
N ARG A 149 -3.03 7.18 14.10
CA ARG A 149 -4.17 6.99 13.20
C ARG A 149 -4.31 5.54 12.75
N HIS A 150 -3.26 4.73 12.89
CA HIS A 150 -3.27 3.32 12.52
C HIS A 150 -4.30 2.50 13.31
N ALA A 151 -4.58 2.90 14.56
CA ALA A 151 -5.57 2.26 15.43
C ALA A 151 -7.02 2.70 15.16
N GLY A 152 -7.26 3.70 14.30
CA GLY A 152 -8.57 4.31 14.09
C GLY A 152 -9.15 4.11 12.69
N LEU A 153 -10.36 4.64 12.49
CA LEU A 153 -11.06 4.65 11.19
C LEU A 153 -10.26 5.37 10.09
N PHE A 154 -9.40 6.32 10.46
CA PHE A 154 -8.53 7.02 9.51
C PHE A 154 -7.70 6.04 8.65
N ALA A 155 -7.09 5.03 9.27
CA ALA A 155 -6.31 4.05 8.54
C ALA A 155 -7.17 3.10 7.70
N ALA A 156 -8.40 2.82 8.13
CA ALA A 156 -9.37 2.06 7.35
C ALA A 156 -9.79 2.82 6.08
N ALA A 157 -10.13 4.11 6.20
CA ALA A 157 -10.47 4.97 5.08
C ALA A 157 -9.31 5.15 4.11
N TRP A 158 -8.10 5.42 4.62
CA TRP A 158 -6.90 5.52 3.79
C TRP A 158 -6.61 4.22 3.04
N THR A 159 -6.85 3.05 3.66
CA THR A 159 -6.65 1.73 3.04
C THR A 159 -7.60 1.48 1.87
N ILE A 160 -8.91 1.73 2.04
CA ILE A 160 -9.88 1.63 0.94
C ILE A 160 -9.55 2.67 -0.15
N GLY A 161 -9.21 3.90 0.24
CA GLY A 161 -8.80 4.93 -0.70
C GLY A 161 -7.56 4.57 -1.50
N TYR A 162 -6.58 3.93 -0.86
CA TYR A 162 -5.40 3.40 -1.54
C TYR A 162 -5.79 2.41 -2.62
N GLY A 163 -6.59 1.40 -2.25
CA GLY A 163 -7.10 0.38 -3.16
C GLY A 163 -7.85 1.00 -4.34
N ALA A 164 -8.74 1.95 -4.07
CA ALA A 164 -9.49 2.68 -5.10
C ALA A 164 -8.60 3.38 -6.11
N ARG A 165 -7.54 4.06 -5.64
CA ARG A 165 -6.63 4.83 -6.49
C ARG A 165 -5.69 3.98 -7.32
N VAL A 166 -5.34 2.78 -6.86
CA VAL A 166 -4.44 1.87 -7.60
C VAL A 166 -5.16 0.79 -8.39
N ALA A 167 -6.45 0.54 -8.16
CA ALA A 167 -7.22 -0.47 -8.88
C ALA A 167 -7.12 -0.34 -10.41
N PRO A 168 -7.22 0.86 -11.03
CA PRO A 168 -7.07 1.01 -12.48
C PRO A 168 -5.70 0.57 -13.03
N ALA A 169 -4.67 0.50 -12.18
CA ALA A 169 -3.33 0.09 -12.59
C ALA A 169 -3.20 -1.43 -12.84
N GLY A 170 -4.21 -2.21 -12.42
CA GLY A 170 -4.20 -3.67 -12.55
C GLY A 170 -3.00 -4.29 -11.83
N LEU A 171 -2.81 -3.94 -10.55
CA LEU A 171 -1.74 -4.53 -9.74
C LEU A 171 -1.94 -6.04 -9.64
N GLU A 172 -0.84 -6.79 -9.71
CA GLU A 172 -0.86 -8.23 -9.39
C GLU A 172 -1.08 -8.44 -7.89
N MET A 173 -0.52 -7.55 -7.07
CA MET A 173 -0.63 -7.63 -5.62
C MET A 173 -0.51 -6.25 -4.99
N LEU A 174 -1.42 -5.97 -4.06
CA LEU A 174 -1.34 -4.84 -3.15
C LEU A 174 -1.16 -5.38 -1.74
N THR A 175 -0.05 -5.03 -1.09
CA THR A 175 0.21 -5.37 0.31
C THR A 175 0.17 -4.11 1.15
N LEU A 176 -0.85 -4.01 1.99
CA LEU A 176 -1.02 -2.95 2.98
C LEU A 176 -0.90 -3.55 4.37
N SER A 177 -0.40 -2.76 5.34
CA SER A 177 -0.27 -3.20 6.72
C SER A 177 0.73 -4.36 6.93
N SER A 178 0.84 -4.83 8.18
CA SER A 178 1.41 -6.12 8.58
C SER A 178 0.33 -6.93 9.32
N PHE A 179 0.66 -8.16 9.72
CA PHE A 179 -0.23 -8.95 10.55
C PHE A 179 -0.34 -8.37 11.98
N SER A 180 0.80 -8.16 12.64
CA SER A 180 0.89 -7.63 14.01
C SER A 180 1.89 -6.47 14.10
N GLY A 181 2.00 -5.87 15.29
CA GLY A 181 2.93 -4.79 15.58
C GLY A 181 2.40 -3.40 15.19
N PRO A 182 3.28 -2.38 15.08
CA PRO A 182 2.86 -1.00 14.82
C PRO A 182 2.14 -0.77 13.49
N PHE A 183 2.35 -1.66 12.52
CA PHE A 183 1.67 -1.64 11.22
C PHE A 183 0.59 -2.72 11.13
N GLY A 184 0.34 -3.47 12.20
CA GLY A 184 -0.54 -4.64 12.24
C GLY A 184 -2.00 -4.35 11.92
N VAL A 185 -2.73 -5.36 11.48
CA VAL A 185 -4.20 -5.34 11.47
C VAL A 185 -4.78 -5.70 12.85
N LEU A 186 -3.99 -6.32 13.71
CA LEU A 186 -4.34 -6.63 15.10
C LEU A 186 -3.73 -5.59 16.06
N ALA A 187 -4.46 -5.30 17.12
CA ALA A 187 -4.04 -4.37 18.16
C ALA A 187 -2.89 -4.94 19.01
N ALA A 188 -2.00 -4.05 19.43
CA ALA A 188 -0.99 -4.35 20.43
C ALA A 188 -1.45 -3.88 21.81
N SER A 189 -0.73 -4.29 22.85
CA SER A 189 -0.97 -3.84 24.21
C SER A 189 -0.96 -2.30 24.33
N GLY A 190 -1.91 -1.75 25.09
CA GLY A 190 -2.02 -0.31 25.36
C GLY A 190 -2.78 0.50 24.30
N GLU A 191 -3.52 -0.15 23.42
CA GLU A 191 -4.40 0.48 22.43
C GLU A 191 -5.86 0.58 22.88
N PRO A 192 -6.72 1.35 22.19
CA PRO A 192 -8.14 1.49 22.56
C PRO A 192 -8.97 0.21 22.46
N VAL A 193 -8.46 -0.82 21.80
CA VAL A 193 -9.05 -2.16 21.69
C VAL A 193 -8.08 -3.18 22.29
N ASP A 194 -8.61 -4.29 22.79
CA ASP A 194 -7.82 -5.31 23.47
C ASP A 194 -6.72 -5.92 22.58
N GLU A 195 -5.62 -6.33 23.19
CA GLU A 195 -4.50 -6.92 22.48
C GLU A 195 -4.93 -8.17 21.69
N GLY A 196 -4.55 -8.25 20.42
CA GLY A 196 -4.94 -9.33 19.52
C GLY A 196 -6.29 -9.13 18.83
N GLU A 197 -7.10 -8.17 19.27
CA GLU A 197 -8.36 -7.84 18.60
C GLU A 197 -8.13 -7.07 17.28
N PRO A 198 -9.02 -7.22 16.28
CA PRO A 198 -8.92 -6.49 15.02
C PRO A 198 -9.01 -4.96 15.20
N ARG A 199 -8.02 -4.23 14.69
CA ARG A 199 -8.12 -2.77 14.46
C ARG A 199 -9.13 -2.49 13.35
N PRO A 200 -9.69 -1.26 13.25
CA PRO A 200 -10.60 -0.90 12.15
C PRO A 200 -10.04 -1.16 10.74
N ILE A 201 -8.72 -1.04 10.55
CA ILE A 201 -8.04 -1.34 9.28
C ILE A 201 -8.20 -2.81 8.84
N PHE A 202 -8.43 -3.75 9.78
CA PHE A 202 -8.69 -5.15 9.45
C PHE A 202 -9.87 -5.28 8.49
N GLN A 203 -10.97 -4.55 8.74
CA GLN A 203 -12.16 -4.59 7.90
C GLN A 203 -11.88 -4.03 6.50
N ALA A 204 -11.05 -2.99 6.41
CA ALA A 204 -10.62 -2.44 5.12
C ALA A 204 -9.77 -3.45 4.33
N VAL A 205 -8.77 -4.07 4.97
CA VAL A 205 -7.92 -5.09 4.33
C VAL A 205 -8.75 -6.30 3.90
N HIS A 206 -9.64 -6.78 4.78
CA HIS A 206 -10.57 -7.87 4.45
C HIS A 206 -11.46 -7.53 3.25
N GLY A 207 -12.01 -6.31 3.19
CA GLY A 207 -12.79 -5.83 2.05
C GLY A 207 -11.99 -5.77 0.74
N LEU A 208 -10.72 -5.37 0.79
CA LEU A 208 -9.83 -5.42 -0.38
C LEU A 208 -9.53 -6.86 -0.81
N CYS A 209 -9.35 -7.78 0.14
CA CYS A 209 -9.18 -9.20 -0.15
C CYS A 209 -10.43 -9.82 -0.80
N GLU A 210 -11.63 -9.43 -0.35
CA GLU A 210 -12.90 -9.87 -0.96
C GLU A 210 -13.00 -9.44 -2.43
N LEU A 211 -12.51 -8.25 -2.77
CA LEU A 211 -12.47 -7.73 -4.14
C LEU A 211 -11.34 -8.33 -5.00
N ALA A 212 -10.42 -9.10 -4.42
CA ALA A 212 -9.32 -9.69 -5.18
C ALA A 212 -9.86 -10.68 -6.23
N GLY A 213 -9.43 -10.53 -7.47
CA GLY A 213 -9.90 -11.35 -8.60
C GLY A 213 -11.25 -10.92 -9.19
N PHE A 214 -11.93 -9.93 -8.60
CA PHE A 214 -13.15 -9.38 -9.21
C PHE A 214 -12.79 -8.49 -10.39
N ARG A 215 -13.68 -8.43 -11.38
CA ARG A 215 -13.55 -7.46 -12.48
C ARG A 215 -13.84 -6.07 -11.93
N GLN A 216 -12.91 -5.13 -12.08
CA GLN A 216 -13.13 -3.75 -11.67
C GLN A 216 -14.38 -3.17 -12.37
N VAL A 217 -15.23 -2.52 -11.59
CA VAL A 217 -16.39 -1.77 -12.08
C VAL A 217 -16.07 -0.28 -11.95
N ALA A 218 -16.33 0.47 -13.02
CA ALA A 218 -16.20 1.92 -12.98
C ALA A 218 -17.22 2.50 -11.99
N ALA A 219 -16.72 3.13 -10.93
CA ALA A 219 -17.51 3.86 -9.96
C ALA A 219 -16.87 5.25 -9.79
N ARG A 220 -17.69 6.28 -9.66
CA ARG A 220 -17.26 7.68 -9.56
C ARG A 220 -17.99 8.35 -8.42
N THR A 221 -17.30 9.26 -7.74
CA THR A 221 -17.93 10.18 -6.79
C THR A 221 -17.90 11.59 -7.37
N SER A 222 -18.81 12.45 -6.91
CA SER A 222 -18.84 13.86 -7.34
C SER A 222 -17.64 14.66 -6.81
N ASP A 223 -17.05 14.21 -5.70
CA ASP A 223 -15.87 14.80 -5.07
C ASP A 223 -14.98 13.69 -4.48
N GLU A 224 -13.98 13.29 -5.25
CA GLU A 224 -13.04 12.22 -4.88
C GLU A 224 -12.04 12.64 -3.78
N THR A 225 -12.02 13.93 -3.40
CA THR A 225 -11.22 14.41 -2.27
C THR A 225 -11.95 14.20 -0.94
N ARG A 226 -13.28 14.09 -0.98
CA ARG A 226 -14.12 13.87 0.20
C ARG A 226 -14.55 12.43 0.37
N VAL A 227 -15.00 11.78 -0.71
CA VAL A 227 -15.45 10.39 -0.69
C VAL A 227 -14.87 9.67 -1.88
N VAL A 228 -14.24 8.53 -1.63
CA VAL A 228 -13.71 7.66 -2.69
C VAL A 228 -14.47 6.35 -2.71
N THR A 229 -14.51 5.72 -3.89
CA THR A 229 -15.20 4.46 -4.11
C THR A 229 -14.32 3.44 -4.83
N LEU A 230 -14.47 2.18 -4.46
CA LEU A 230 -13.88 1.03 -5.14
C LEU A 230 -14.97 -0.02 -5.35
N ALA A 231 -15.21 -0.42 -6.60
CA ALA A 231 -16.21 -1.42 -6.94
C ALA A 231 -15.62 -2.55 -7.78
N GLY A 232 -16.10 -3.76 -7.53
CA GLY A 232 -15.74 -4.96 -8.27
C GLY A 232 -16.95 -5.85 -8.51
N ARG A 233 -16.89 -6.64 -9.58
CA ARG A 233 -17.90 -7.64 -9.92
C ARG A 233 -17.30 -9.04 -9.91
N SER A 234 -17.93 -9.94 -9.18
CA SER A 234 -17.53 -11.35 -9.11
C SER A 234 -17.86 -12.09 -10.41
N ALA A 235 -17.31 -13.30 -10.57
CA ALA A 235 -17.68 -14.19 -11.67
C ALA A 235 -19.17 -14.59 -11.62
N ALA A 236 -19.78 -14.60 -10.43
CA ALA A 236 -21.20 -14.83 -10.22
C ALA A 236 -22.06 -13.56 -10.48
N CYS A 237 -21.49 -12.52 -11.08
CA CYS A 237 -22.14 -11.25 -11.42
C CYS A 237 -22.60 -10.40 -10.23
N GLN A 238 -22.25 -10.75 -8.99
CA GLN A 238 -22.47 -9.90 -7.82
C GLN A 238 -21.53 -8.70 -7.87
N THR A 239 -22.08 -7.49 -7.70
CA THR A 239 -21.28 -6.27 -7.62
C THR A 239 -21.18 -5.84 -6.16
N ILE A 240 -19.95 -5.66 -5.68
CA ILE A 240 -19.65 -5.11 -4.35
C ILE A 240 -19.00 -3.75 -4.55
N MET A 241 -19.37 -2.80 -3.72
CA MET A 241 -18.78 -1.47 -3.69
C MET A 241 -18.40 -1.09 -2.26
N TRP A 242 -17.19 -0.56 -2.13
CA TRP A 242 -16.73 0.11 -0.93
C TRP A 242 -16.73 1.62 -1.13
N LEU A 243 -17.15 2.34 -0.10
CA LEU A 243 -17.07 3.79 0.03
C LEU A 243 -16.18 4.12 1.22
N ALA A 244 -15.38 5.17 1.12
CA ALA A 244 -14.64 5.73 2.25
C ALA A 244 -14.80 7.24 2.30
N ASN A 245 -15.22 7.77 3.45
CA ASN A 245 -15.11 9.19 3.76
C ASN A 245 -13.64 9.51 4.04
N LEU A 246 -13.05 10.45 3.33
CA LEU A 246 -11.65 10.85 3.49
C LEU A 246 -11.48 12.09 4.38
N THR A 247 -12.56 12.57 4.98
CA THR A 247 -12.59 13.83 5.73
C THR A 247 -12.84 13.65 7.21
N ALA A 248 -12.46 14.67 7.98
CA ALA A 248 -12.78 14.81 9.40
C ALA A 248 -14.24 15.24 9.67
N SER A 249 -15.06 15.38 8.62
CA SER A 249 -16.44 15.85 8.72
C SER A 249 -17.41 14.77 8.28
N GLU A 250 -18.65 14.88 8.74
CA GLU A 250 -19.73 14.06 8.21
C GLU A 250 -19.98 14.39 6.72
N VAL A 251 -20.25 13.37 5.92
CA VAL A 251 -20.59 13.52 4.50
C VAL A 251 -21.86 12.76 4.18
N THR A 252 -22.82 13.44 3.56
CA THR A 252 -24.00 12.78 2.97
C THR A 252 -23.68 12.31 1.56
N VAL A 253 -23.98 11.05 1.27
CA VAL A 253 -23.73 10.41 -0.01
C VAL A 253 -25.04 9.85 -0.57
N ASP A 254 -25.40 10.29 -1.77
CA ASP A 254 -26.47 9.69 -2.57
C ASP A 254 -25.87 8.69 -3.55
N ILE A 255 -26.42 7.47 -3.57
CA ILE A 255 -25.85 6.33 -4.27
C ILE A 255 -26.80 5.90 -5.38
N PHE A 256 -26.26 5.83 -6.61
CA PHE A 256 -26.94 5.40 -7.82
C PHE A 256 -26.25 4.15 -8.41
N GLY A 257 -26.97 3.32 -9.15
CA GLY A 257 -26.45 2.07 -9.74
C GLY A 257 -26.59 0.83 -8.85
N PHE A 258 -27.00 1.03 -7.60
CA PHE A 258 -27.63 0.02 -6.73
C PHE A 258 -29.07 0.46 -6.44
N GLU A 259 -29.80 -0.25 -5.57
CA GLU A 259 -30.98 0.34 -4.94
C GLU A 259 -30.63 1.74 -4.43
N ARG A 260 -31.43 2.74 -4.84
CA ARG A 260 -31.14 4.14 -4.51
C ARG A 260 -31.07 4.28 -2.98
N ARG A 261 -29.92 4.71 -2.48
CA ARG A 261 -29.65 4.84 -1.05
C ARG A 261 -29.08 6.21 -0.77
N ARG A 262 -29.50 6.79 0.35
CA ARG A 262 -28.87 7.97 0.94
C ARG A 262 -28.22 7.54 2.24
N LEU A 263 -26.94 7.83 2.38
CA LEU A 263 -26.15 7.45 3.55
C LEU A 263 -25.50 8.70 4.14
N VAL A 264 -25.45 8.76 5.47
CA VAL A 264 -24.64 9.72 6.20
C VAL A 264 -23.40 9.00 6.70
N MET A 265 -22.23 9.38 6.22
CA MET A 265 -20.95 8.79 6.58
C MET A 265 -20.26 9.66 7.63
N THR A 266 -20.02 9.11 8.81
CA THR A 266 -19.22 9.77 9.85
C THR A 266 -17.76 9.96 9.39
N PRO A 267 -16.97 10.81 10.08
CA PRO A 267 -15.57 11.03 9.72
C PRO A 267 -14.80 9.73 9.56
N TYR A 268 -14.12 9.59 8.42
CA TYR A 268 -13.32 8.39 8.08
C TYR A 268 -14.07 7.06 8.02
N ALA A 269 -15.41 7.07 8.00
CA ALA A 269 -16.19 5.85 7.88
C ALA A 269 -15.91 5.13 6.55
N ILE A 270 -15.88 3.81 6.60
CA ILE A 270 -15.93 2.93 5.43
C ILE A 270 -17.29 2.22 5.37
N THR A 271 -17.81 1.98 4.18
CA THR A 271 -19.09 1.28 4.01
C THR A 271 -19.03 0.34 2.83
N ARG A 272 -19.46 -0.91 3.04
CA ARG A 272 -19.64 -1.94 2.01
C ARG A 272 -21.10 -1.96 1.55
N ILE A 273 -21.32 -2.10 0.25
CA ILE A 273 -22.63 -2.22 -0.39
C ILE A 273 -22.60 -3.38 -1.38
N GLY A 274 -23.68 -4.17 -1.42
CA GLY A 274 -23.77 -5.43 -2.19
C GLY A 274 -23.33 -6.62 -1.36
#